data_AF-A0A8J2V9P4-F1
#
_entry.id   AF-A0A8J2V9P4-F1
#
_cell.length_a   1.000
_cell.length_b   1.000
_cell.length_c   1.000
_cell.angle_alpha   90.00
_cell.angle_beta   90.00
_cell.angle_gamma   90.00
#
_symmetry.space_group_name_H-M   'P 1'
#
loop_
_entity.id
_entity.type
_entity.pdbx_description
1 polymer ?
#
loop_
_entity_poly.entity_id
_entity_poly.type
_entity_poly.pdbx_seq_one_letter_code
_entity_poly.pdbx_strand_id
1 'polypeptide(L)'
;MHAAGVTLEGHILAVAWQDNSYQALAAATDLLSVIAYNPTAEEAYFFEDCVTRGDGQVLLTFPDYFPTEEVHLWATFEDETSGDCANSEYLGFVEEN
;
A
#
# COMPACT_ATOMS: atom_id res chain seq x y z
N MET A 1 8.35 5.38 2.57
CA MET A 1 7.65 4.80 3.73
C MET A 1 8.71 4.03 4.54
N HIS A 2 8.39 3.36 5.64
CA HIS A 2 9.20 2.23 6.12
C HIS A 2 8.23 1.09 6.46
N ALA A 3 8.07 0.16 5.52
CA ALA A 3 7.18 -0.98 5.72
C ALA A 3 7.64 -1.82 6.92
N ALA A 4 6.73 -2.07 7.85
CA ALA A 4 6.95 -2.90 9.04
C ALA A 4 6.50 -4.34 8.80
N GLY A 5 5.49 -4.54 7.95
CA GLY A 5 5.00 -5.86 7.56
C GLY A 5 3.98 -5.77 6.43
N VAL A 6 3.99 -6.78 5.55
CA VAL A 6 3.04 -6.95 4.45
C VAL A 6 2.69 -8.42 4.36
N THR A 7 1.39 -8.75 4.43
CA THR A 7 0.90 -10.14 4.36
C THR A 7 -0.37 -10.22 3.53
N LEU A 8 -0.55 -11.31 2.81
CA LEU A 8 -1.74 -11.60 2.01
C LEU A 8 -2.37 -12.91 2.49
N GLU A 9 -3.63 -12.85 2.93
CA GLU A 9 -4.43 -14.02 3.32
C GLU A 9 -5.72 -14.03 2.50
N GLY A 10 -5.83 -14.96 1.54
CA GLY A 10 -6.88 -14.94 0.53
C GLY A 10 -6.84 -13.63 -0.26
N HIS A 11 -7.93 -12.85 -0.19
CA HIS A 11 -8.05 -11.54 -0.84
C HIS A 11 -7.78 -10.36 0.11
N ILE A 12 -7.31 -10.61 1.34
CA ILE A 12 -7.05 -9.57 2.32
C ILE A 12 -5.56 -9.29 2.41
N LEU A 13 -5.17 -8.10 1.96
CA LEU A 13 -3.83 -7.56 2.09
C LEU A 13 -3.73 -6.72 3.37
N ALA A 14 -2.87 -7.12 4.29
CA ALA A 14 -2.50 -6.32 5.44
C ALA A 14 -1.18 -5.60 5.16
N VAL A 15 -1.16 -4.28 5.35
CA VAL A 15 0.05 -3.45 5.23
C VAL A 15 0.22 -2.68 6.54
N ALA A 16 1.41 -2.75 7.12
CA ALA A 16 1.79 -1.98 8.30
C ALA A 16 3.11 -1.25 8.05
N TRP A 17 3.27 -0.06 8.63
CA TRP A 17 4.47 0.76 8.51
C TRP A 17 4.86 1.40 9.84
N GLN A 18 6.12 1.77 9.94
CA GLN A 18 6.60 2.60 11.05
C GLN A 18 6.18 4.04 10.80
N ASP A 19 5.60 4.66 11.83
CA ASP A 19 5.34 6.10 11.81
C ASP A 19 6.66 6.85 11.60
N ASN A 20 6.73 7.60 10.49
CA ASN A 20 7.84 8.46 10.14
C ASN A 20 7.40 9.92 10.01
N SER A 21 6.26 10.30 10.59
CA SER A 21 5.68 11.64 10.46
C SER A 21 6.50 12.77 11.09
N TYR A 22 7.59 12.43 11.77
CA TYR A 22 8.61 13.36 12.24
C TYR A 22 9.60 13.80 11.15
N GLN A 23 9.57 13.17 9.97
CA GLN A 23 10.39 13.56 8.82
C GLN A 23 9.76 14.74 8.06
N ALA A 24 10.59 15.57 7.44
CA ALA A 24 10.10 16.67 6.62
C ALA A 24 9.26 16.12 5.45
N LEU A 25 8.12 16.75 5.16
CA LEU A 25 7.17 16.34 4.10
C LEU A 25 6.58 14.92 4.30
N ALA A 26 6.38 14.52 5.56
CA ALA A 26 5.67 13.31 5.93
C ALA A 26 4.56 13.65 6.93
N ALA A 27 3.49 14.33 6.50
CA ALA A 27 2.44 14.68 7.45
C ALA A 27 1.69 13.41 7.88
N ALA A 28 1.23 13.38 9.14
CA ALA A 28 0.41 12.27 9.63
C ALA A 28 -0.92 12.15 8.84
N THR A 29 -1.33 13.22 8.17
CA THR A 29 -2.53 13.32 7.33
C THR A 29 -2.30 12.89 5.89
N ASP A 30 -1.07 12.56 5.47
CA ASP A 30 -0.84 12.08 4.11
C ASP A 30 -1.65 10.79 3.88
N LEU A 31 -2.24 10.65 2.70
CA LEU A 31 -3.08 9.52 2.34
C LEU A 31 -2.25 8.40 1.72
N LEU A 32 -2.52 7.17 2.13
CA LEU A 32 -1.89 5.98 1.57
C LEU A 32 -2.59 5.53 0.29
N SER A 33 -1.81 5.39 -0.78
CA SER A 33 -2.21 4.69 -1.99
C SER A 33 -1.31 3.47 -2.22
N VAL A 34 -1.90 2.35 -2.63
CA VAL A 34 -1.22 1.07 -2.87
C VAL A 34 -1.53 0.57 -4.28
N ILE A 35 -0.48 0.19 -5.00
CA ILE A 35 -0.56 -0.43 -6.32
C ILE A 35 -0.18 -1.90 -6.17
N ALA A 36 -1.05 -2.78 -6.62
CA ALA A 36 -0.84 -4.22 -6.69
C ALA A 36 -0.73 -4.66 -8.14
N TYR A 37 0.29 -5.45 -8.47
CA TYR A 37 0.50 -5.98 -9.82
C TYR A 37 0.69 -7.48 -9.77
N ASN A 38 -0.12 -8.22 -10.54
CA ASN A 38 0.08 -9.64 -10.76
C ASN A 38 0.79 -9.85 -12.12
N PRO A 39 2.01 -10.40 -12.14
CA PRO A 39 2.79 -10.54 -13.36
C PRO A 39 2.27 -11.66 -14.26
N THR A 40 1.56 -12.65 -13.70
CA THR A 40 1.00 -13.78 -14.46
C THR A 40 -0.22 -13.36 -15.27
N ALA A 41 -1.08 -12.53 -14.68
CA ALA A 41 -2.27 -12.00 -15.35
C ALA A 41 -1.99 -10.70 -16.12
N GLU A 42 -0.83 -10.08 -15.91
CA GLU A 42 -0.49 -8.74 -16.41
C GLU A 42 -1.49 -7.65 -15.95
N GLU A 43 -2.11 -7.84 -14.78
CA GLU A 43 -3.14 -6.96 -14.24
C GLU A 43 -2.62 -6.13 -13.07
N ALA A 44 -3.04 -4.87 -13.01
CA ALA A 44 -2.77 -3.96 -11.90
C ALA A 44 -4.08 -3.53 -11.23
N TYR A 45 -4.07 -3.45 -9.91
CA TYR A 45 -5.15 -2.94 -9.09
C TYR A 45 -4.64 -1.79 -8.21
N PHE A 46 -5.47 -0.74 -8.11
CA PHE A 46 -5.13 0.50 -7.41
C PHE A 46 -6.06 0.65 -6.22
N PHE A 47 -5.47 0.76 -5.03
CA PHE A 47 -6.14 1.25 -3.84
C PHE A 47 -5.69 2.69 -3.63
N GLU A 48 -6.62 3.63 -3.68
CA GLU A 48 -6.36 5.07 -3.56
C GLU A 48 -6.96 5.59 -2.26
N ASP A 49 -6.31 6.58 -1.65
CA ASP A 49 -6.80 7.33 -0.48
C ASP A 49 -7.35 6.44 0.66
N CYS A 50 -6.62 5.37 0.98
CA CYS A 50 -7.13 4.28 1.81
C CYS A 50 -7.28 4.67 3.27
N VAL A 51 -6.20 5.21 3.83
CA VAL A 51 -6.06 5.61 5.24
C VAL A 51 -4.99 6.70 5.35
N THR A 52 -4.90 7.34 6.51
CA THR A 52 -3.87 8.34 6.77
C THR A 52 -2.56 7.68 7.22
N ARG A 53 -1.42 8.36 7.00
CA ARG A 53 -0.10 7.91 7.47
C ARG A 53 -0.08 7.64 8.97
N GLY A 54 -0.81 8.44 9.75
CA GLY A 54 -0.92 8.31 11.20
C GLY A 54 -1.63 7.04 11.68
N ASP A 55 -2.38 6.34 10.82
CA ASP A 55 -3.07 5.10 11.19
C ASP A 55 -2.10 3.92 11.39
N GLY A 56 -0.93 3.96 10.73
CA GLY A 56 0.16 2.99 10.90
C GLY A 56 -0.09 1.60 10.30
N GLN A 57 -1.33 1.28 9.91
CA GLN A 57 -1.70 0.02 9.26
C GLN A 57 -3.00 0.14 8.46
N VAL A 58 -3.20 -0.76 7.51
CA VAL A 58 -4.45 -0.90 6.74
C VAL A 58 -4.72 -2.36 6.37
N LEU A 59 -6.01 -2.71 6.25
CA LEU A 59 -6.49 -3.94 5.63
C LEU A 59 -7.19 -3.57 4.32
N LEU A 60 -6.70 -4.10 3.22
CA LEU A 60 -7.21 -3.87 1.86
C LEU A 60 -7.77 -5.17 1.31
N THR A 61 -8.96 -5.12 0.72
CA THR A 61 -9.63 -6.30 0.18
C THR A 61 -9.59 -6.24 -1.34
N PHE A 62 -8.90 -7.20 -1.96
CA PHE A 62 -8.95 -7.41 -3.39
C PHE A 62 -10.34 -7.89 -3.82
N PRO A 63 -10.81 -7.50 -5.02
CA PRO A 63 -11.97 -8.14 -5.62
C PRO A 63 -11.74 -9.64 -5.85
N ASP A 64 -12.79 -10.45 -5.74
CA ASP A 64 -12.72 -11.92 -5.93
C ASP A 64 -12.10 -12.37 -7.26
N TYR A 65 -12.13 -11.52 -8.28
CA TYR A 65 -11.57 -11.81 -9.61
C TYR A 65 -10.07 -11.53 -9.71
N PHE A 66 -9.48 -10.78 -8.76
CA PHE A 66 -8.08 -10.41 -8.83
C PHE A 66 -7.19 -11.59 -8.42
N PRO A 67 -6.19 -11.96 -9.23
CA PRO A 67 -5.32 -13.09 -8.98
C PRO A 67 -4.31 -12.78 -7.86
N THR A 68 -4.31 -13.58 -6.81
CA THR A 68 -3.52 -13.38 -5.57
C THR A 68 -2.33 -14.33 -5.44
N GLU A 69 -2.02 -15.12 -6.49
CA GLU A 69 -0.95 -16.12 -6.46
C GLU A 69 0.44 -15.49 -6.34
N GLU A 70 0.66 -14.35 -7.01
CA GLU A 70 1.89 -13.56 -6.94
C GLU A 70 1.54 -12.08 -7.14
N VAL A 71 1.70 -11.26 -6.11
CA VAL A 71 1.33 -9.84 -6.16
C VAL A 71 2.52 -8.98 -5.74
N HIS A 72 3.00 -8.16 -6.66
CA HIS A 72 3.98 -7.11 -6.38
C HIS A 72 3.29 -5.85 -5.89
N LEU A 73 3.83 -5.23 -4.85
CA LEU A 73 3.20 -4.12 -4.16
C LEU A 73 4.09 -2.88 -4.14
N TRP A 74 3.50 -1.74 -4.49
CA TRP A 74 4.08 -0.42 -4.27
C TRP A 74 3.13 0.39 -3.43
N ALA A 75 3.67 1.27 -2.61
CA ALA A 75 2.85 2.18 -1.86
C ALA A 75 3.48 3.57 -1.79
N THR A 76 2.63 4.58 -1.79
CA THR A 76 3.00 5.98 -1.76
C THR A 76 2.11 6.70 -0.77
N PHE A 77 2.65 7.76 -0.19
CA PHE A 77 1.86 8.70 0.60
C PHE A 77 1.69 9.97 -0.21
N GLU A 78 0.50 10.55 -0.20
CA GLU A 78 0.19 11.76 -0.97
C GLU A 78 -0.39 12.82 -0.04
N ASP A 79 0.05 14.07 -0.20
CA ASP A 79 -0.54 15.18 0.52
C ASP A 79 -2.01 15.34 0.09
N GLU A 80 -2.93 15.25 1.05
CA GLU A 80 -4.38 15.38 0.87
C GLU A 80 -4.79 16.67 0.12
N THR A 81 -3.98 17.73 0.22
CA THR A 81 -4.31 19.06 -0.28
C THR A 81 -3.60 19.40 -1.60
N SER A 82 -2.33 19.02 -1.75
CA SER A 82 -1.54 19.41 -2.93
C SER A 82 -1.41 18.32 -3.99
N GLY A 83 -1.67 17.05 -3.66
CA GLY A 83 -1.38 15.92 -4.54
C GLY A 83 0.12 15.69 -4.74
N ASP A 84 0.97 16.30 -3.90
CA ASP A 84 2.40 16.02 -3.92
C ASP A 84 2.65 14.63 -3.30
N CYS A 85 3.12 13.70 -4.12
CA CYS A 85 3.45 12.35 -3.67
C CYS A 85 4.77 12.37 -2.87
N ALA A 86 4.71 11.98 -1.60
CA ALA A 86 5.85 11.58 -0.82
C ALA A 86 6.32 10.20 -1.28
N ASN A 87 7.44 10.16 -2.03
CA ASN A 87 8.25 9.01 -2.44
C ASN A 87 7.55 7.64 -2.39
N SER A 88 7.25 7.08 -3.55
CA SER A 88 6.78 5.69 -3.66
C SER A 88 7.87 4.69 -3.22
N GLU A 89 7.44 3.65 -2.52
CA GLU A 89 8.28 2.57 -2.04
C GLU A 89 7.76 1.24 -2.57
N TYR A 90 8.69 0.40 -3.03
CA TYR A 90 8.39 -0.98 -3.37
C TYR A 90 8.37 -1.81 -2.09
N LEU A 91 7.21 -2.40 -1.78
CA LEU A 91 6.99 -3.16 -0.56
C LEU A 91 7.42 -4.63 -0.67
N GLY A 92 7.76 -5.08 -1.88
CA GLY A 92 8.08 -6.48 -2.16
C GLY A 92 6.96 -7.17 -2.93
N PHE A 93 6.98 -8.50 -2.89
CA PHE A 93 5.91 -9.34 -3.40
C PHE A 93 5.35 -10.20 -2.27
N VAL A 94 4.08 -10.56 -2.40
CA VAL A 94 3.38 -11.47 -1.51
C VAL A 94 2.71 -12.56 -2.34
N GLU A 95 2.63 -13.74 -1.76
CA GLU A 95 1.94 -14.90 -2.32
C GLU A 95 0.88 -15.34 -1.29
N GLU A 96 -0.21 -15.94 -1.76
CA GLU A 96 -1.19 -16.57 -0.88
C GLU A 96 -0.53 -17.70 -0.07
N ASN A 97 -0.69 -17.66 1.25
CA ASN A 97 -0.13 -18.65 2.18
C ASN A 97 -1.15 -19.72 2.59
#